data_AF-W1YEG1-F1
#
_entry.id   AF-W1YEG1-F1
#
_cell.length_a   1.000
_cell.length_b   1.000
_cell.length_c   1.000
_cell.angle_alpha   90.00
_cell.angle_beta   90.00
_cell.angle_gamma   90.00
#
_symmetry.space_group_name_H-M   'P 1'
#
loop_
_entity.id
_entity.type
_entity.pdbx_description
1 polymer ?
#
loop_
_entity_poly.entity_id
_entity_poly.type
_entity_poly.pdbx_seq_one_letter_code
_entity_poly.pdbx_strand_id
1 'polypeptide(L)' 'LAAQAAGAVQAGSAVHRLGGAAGAGVGLLVGGGHTGGDALLAGAALQRAGARVTALLATEHPHAAALAQAYADGVTVLSG' A
#
# COMPACT_ATOMS: atom_id res chain seq x y z
N LEU A 1 19.64 7.62 5.72
CA LEU A 1 18.20 7.63 5.36
C LEU A 1 17.82 6.21 4.97
N ALA A 2 17.31 5.44 5.92
CA ALA A 2 17.03 4.01 5.73
C ALA A 2 15.73 3.83 4.93
N ALA A 3 15.83 3.66 3.61
CA ALA A 3 14.74 3.15 2.81
C ALA A 3 14.65 1.63 3.01
N GLN A 4 13.75 1.16 3.86
CA GLN A 4 13.43 -0.27 3.90
C GLN A 4 12.44 -0.58 2.77
N ALA A 5 12.97 -1.14 1.67
CA ALA A 5 12.15 -1.77 0.64
C ALA A 5 11.77 -3.17 1.13
N ALA A 6 10.52 -3.38 1.52
CA ALA A 6 10.01 -4.69 1.95
C ALA A 6 9.06 -5.25 0.90
N GLY A 7 9.44 -6.39 0.31
CA GLY A 7 8.61 -7.17 -0.59
C GLY A 7 7.32 -7.67 0.07
N ALA A 8 6.25 -7.74 -0.73
CA ALA A 8 4.91 -8.27 -0.42
C ALA A 8 4.61 -8.51 1.07
N VAL A 9 4.47 -7.43 1.85
CA VAL A 9 4.01 -7.52 3.24
C VAL A 9 2.51 -7.28 3.27
N GLN A 10 1.75 -8.13 3.97
CA GLN A 10 0.45 -7.74 4.51
C GLN A 10 0.65 -6.48 5.36
N ALA A 11 0.37 -5.30 4.79
CA ALA A 11 0.90 -4.01 5.24
C ALA A 11 0.57 -3.67 6.71
N GLY A 12 -0.46 -4.31 7.28
CA GLY A 12 -0.79 -4.20 8.71
C GLY A 12 0.28 -4.74 9.66
N SER A 13 1.06 -5.77 9.30
CA SER A 13 2.02 -6.41 10.22
C SER A 13 3.40 -5.74 10.31
N ALA A 14 3.78 -4.93 9.31
CA ALA A 14 5.06 -4.21 9.30
C ALA A 14 5.01 -2.94 10.15
N VAL A 15 3.91 -2.19 10.08
CA VAL A 15 3.79 -0.90 10.77
C VAL A 15 3.74 -1.05 12.29
N HIS A 16 3.08 -2.09 12.79
CA HIS A 16 3.13 -2.41 14.22
C HIS A 16 4.55 -2.77 14.69
N ARG A 17 5.35 -3.45 13.85
CA ARG A 17 6.74 -3.82 14.15
C ARG A 17 7.72 -2.65 14.06
N LEU A 18 7.39 -1.59 13.31
CA LEU A 18 8.26 -0.43 13.06
C LEU A 18 8.01 0.76 13.99
N GLY A 19 7.06 0.67 14.93
CA GLY A 19 6.80 1.70 15.93
C GLY A 19 5.91 2.87 15.44
N GLY A 20 5.26 2.74 14.28
CA GLY A 20 4.29 3.72 13.77
C GLY A 20 4.31 3.89 12.25
N ALA A 21 3.24 4.46 11.70
CA ALA A 21 3.10 4.76 10.27
C ALA A 21 3.37 6.24 9.92
N ALA A 22 3.17 7.15 10.88
CA ALA A 22 3.22 8.58 10.63
C ALA A 22 4.62 9.01 10.15
N GLY A 23 4.68 9.64 8.97
CA GLY A 23 5.93 10.08 8.34
C GLY A 23 6.73 8.99 7.62
N ALA A 24 6.31 7.73 7.69
CA ALA A 24 6.99 6.64 6.98
C ALA A 24 6.68 6.65 5.48
N GLY A 25 7.67 6.29 4.65
CA GLY A 25 7.47 5.99 3.23
C GLY A 25 7.20 4.50 3.02
N VAL A 26 6.11 4.14 2.34
CA VAL A 26 5.68 2.75 2.14
C VAL A 26 5.48 2.48 0.65
N GLY A 27 6.18 1.48 0.12
CA GLY A 27 5.96 0.96 -1.23
C GLY A 27 5.16 -0.33 -1.20
N LEU A 28 4.19 -0.48 -2.11
CA LEU A 28 3.38 -1.69 -2.29
C LEU A 28 3.53 -2.21 -3.71
N LEU A 29 3.63 -3.54 -3.85
CA LEU A 29 3.51 -4.24 -5.13
C LEU A 29 2.18 -4.99 -5.17
N VAL A 30 1.32 -4.64 -6.12
CA VAL A 30 -0.08 -5.05 -6.12
C VAL A 30 -0.38 -5.96 -7.33
N GLY A 31 -0.70 -7.23 -7.06
CA GLY A 31 -1.22 -8.16 -8.06
C GLY A 31 -2.74 -8.09 -8.24
N GLY A 32 -3.32 -8.86 -9.15
CA GLY A 32 -4.77 -8.80 -9.46
C GLY A 32 -5.68 -9.61 -8.55
N GLY A 33 -5.11 -10.49 -7.73
CA GLY A 33 -5.88 -11.35 -6.82
C GLY A 33 -6.38 -10.61 -5.57
N HIS A 34 -7.09 -11.36 -4.71
CA HIS A 34 -7.56 -10.87 -3.41
C HIS A 34 -6.44 -10.22 -2.57
N THR A 35 -5.25 -10.82 -2.57
CA THR A 35 -4.07 -10.28 -1.89
C THR A 35 -3.68 -8.89 -2.38
N GLY A 36 -3.89 -8.58 -3.66
CA GLY A 36 -3.67 -7.23 -4.18
C GLY A 36 -4.72 -6.23 -3.69
N GLY A 37 -5.98 -6.66 -3.63
CA GLY A 37 -7.04 -5.88 -2.99
C GLY A 37 -6.74 -5.58 -1.52
N ASP A 38 -6.34 -6.60 -0.76
CA ASP A 38 -5.95 -6.45 0.65
C ASP A 38 -4.75 -5.52 0.82
N ALA A 39 -3.76 -5.60 -0.07
CA ALA A 39 -2.61 -4.71 -0.05
C ALA A 39 -3.01 -3.24 -0.28
N LEU A 40 -3.92 -2.98 -1.22
CA LEU A 40 -4.46 -1.63 -1.47
C LEU A 40 -5.23 -1.09 -0.27
N LEU A 41 -6.09 -1.91 0.34
CA LEU A 41 -6.84 -1.50 1.54
C LEU A 41 -5.92 -1.24 2.73
N ALA A 42 -4.90 -2.06 2.92
CA ALA A 42 -3.90 -1.86 3.95
C ALA A 42 -3.08 -0.58 3.69
N GLY A 43 -2.69 -0.32 2.44
CA GLY A 43 -2.06 0.93 2.03
C GLY A 43 -2.92 2.16 2.33
N ALA A 44 -4.21 2.11 2.01
CA ALA A 44 -5.15 3.17 2.27
C ALA A 44 -5.27 3.48 3.79
N ALA A 45 -5.31 2.44 4.63
CA ALA A 45 -5.27 2.59 6.08
C ALA A 45 -3.95 3.23 6.58
N LEU A 46 -2.82 2.88 5.98
CA LEU A 46 -1.52 3.48 6.32
C LEU A 46 -1.41 4.95 5.89
N GLN A 47 -1.97 5.28 4.72
CA GLN A 47 -2.05 6.66 4.23
C GLN A 47 -2.87 7.54 5.19
N ARG A 48 -4.02 7.03 5.67
CA ARG A 48 -4.82 7.70 6.71
C ARG A 48 -4.10 7.78 8.06
N ALA A 49 -3.22 6.83 8.37
CA ALA A 49 -2.37 6.87 9.56
C ALA A 49 -1.14 7.79 9.41
N GLY A 50 -1.03 8.54 8.30
CA GLY A 50 0.01 9.54 8.08
C GLY A 50 1.28 9.03 7.39
N ALA A 51 1.27 7.80 6.87
CA ALA A 51 2.33 7.35 5.97
C ALA A 51 2.22 8.04 4.59
N ARG A 52 3.29 7.99 3.80
CA ARG A 52 3.28 8.28 2.37
C ARG A 52 3.33 6.97 1.60
N VAL A 53 2.21 6.58 1.00
CA VAL A 53 2.07 5.27 0.36
C VAL A 53 2.13 5.42 -1.16
N THR A 54 2.96 4.59 -1.79
CA THR A 54 3.01 4.40 -3.24
C THR A 54 2.72 2.94 -3.58
N ALA A 55 1.72 2.71 -4.43
CA ALA A 55 1.35 1.38 -4.91
C ALA A 55 1.71 1.24 -6.39
N LEU A 56 2.51 0.22 -6.72
CA LEU A 56 2.80 -0.19 -8.09
C LEU A 56 1.90 -1.37 -8.45
N LEU A 57 1.05 -1.18 -9.45
CA LEU A 57 0.21 -2.24 -10.01
C LEU A 57 1.08 -3.13 -10.92
N ALA A 58 1.23 -4.40 -10.55
CA ALA A 58 1.89 -5.44 -11.34
C ALA A 58 0.86 -6.31 -12.07
N THR A 59 -0.26 -5.71 -12.45
CA THR A 59 -1.41 -6.37 -13.06
C THR A 59 -2.25 -5.37 -13.84
N GLU A 60 -2.86 -5.84 -14.93
CA GLU A 60 -3.87 -5.10 -15.70
C GLU A 60 -5.27 -5.16 -15.06
N HIS A 61 -5.48 -6.07 -14.09
CA HIS A 61 -6.79 -6.32 -13.47
C HIS A 61 -6.72 -6.18 -11.94
N PRO A 62 -6.44 -4.96 -11.42
CA PRO A 62 -6.46 -4.71 -9.98
C PRO A 62 -7.89 -4.81 -9.44
N HIS A 63 -8.03 -5.12 -8.15
CA HIS A 63 -9.33 -5.18 -7.48
C HIS A 63 -9.98 -3.78 -7.43
N ALA A 64 -10.97 -3.53 -8.30
CA ALA A 64 -11.51 -2.20 -8.58
C ALA A 64 -11.96 -1.41 -7.33
N ALA A 65 -12.70 -2.05 -6.42
CA ALA A 65 -13.18 -1.36 -5.21
C ALA A 65 -12.04 -0.95 -4.26
N ALA A 66 -11.00 -1.79 -4.16
CA ALA A 66 -9.85 -1.50 -3.31
C ALA A 66 -8.98 -0.40 -3.92
N LEU A 67 -8.86 -0.40 -5.25
CA LEU A 67 -8.15 0.64 -5.99
C LEU A 67 -8.86 2.01 -5.85
N ALA A 68 -10.19 2.04 -5.97
CA ALA A 68 -10.97 3.25 -5.77
C ALA A 68 -10.78 3.82 -4.35
N GLN A 69 -10.80 2.95 -3.33
CA GLN A 69 -10.53 3.37 -1.94
C GLN A 69 -9.11 3.92 -1.77
N ALA A 70 -8.10 3.27 -2.36
CA ALA A 70 -6.72 3.75 -2.31
C ALA A 70 -6.58 5.16 -2.91
N TYR A 71 -7.22 5.43 -4.04
CA TYR A 71 -7.27 6.78 -4.61
C TYR A 71 -7.98 7.78 -3.70
N ALA A 72 -9.13 7.42 -3.13
CA ALA A 72 -9.89 8.28 -2.24
C ALA A 72 -9.09 8.68 -0.99
N ASP A 73 -8.26 7.77 -0.46
CA ASP A 73 -7.41 8.01 0.69
C ASP A 73 -6.08 8.71 0.34
N GLY A 74 -5.82 8.99 -0.95
CA GLY A 74 -4.65 9.74 -1.40
C GLY A 74 -3.39 8.90 -1.62
N VAL A 75 -3.52 7.58 -1.78
CA VAL A 75 -2.39 6.71 -2.15
C VAL A 75 -1.93 7.08 -3.57
N THR A 76 -0.62 7.22 -3.75
CA THR A 76 -0.05 7.37 -5.10
C THR A 76 -0.06 6.02 -5.79
N VAL A 77 -0.76 5.90 -6.92
CA VAL A 77 -0.83 4.66 -7.69
C VAL A 77 -0.09 4.81 -9.01
N LEU A 78 0.79 3.85 -9.29
CA LEU A 78 1.58 3.74 -10.51
C LEU A 78 1.21 2.43 -11.23
N SER A 79 1.17 2.46 -12.55
CA SER A 79 1.06 1.25 -13.38
C SER A 79 2.44 0.86 -13.88
N GLY A 80 2.77 -0.44 -13.83
CA GLY A 80 4.02 -1.02 -14.31
C GLY A 80 3.86 -1.86 -15.57
#